data_AF-A0A1I8BGW1-F1
#
_entry.id   AF-A0A1I8BGW1-F1
#
_cell.length_a   1.000
_cell.length_b   1.000
_cell.length_c   1.000
_cell.angle_alpha   90.00
_cell.angle_beta   90.00
_cell.angle_gamma   90.00
#
_symmetry.space_group_name_H-M   'P 1'
#
loop_
_entity.id
_entity.type
_entity.pdbx_description
1 polymer ?
#
loop_
_entity_poly.entity_id
_entity_poly.type
_entity_poly.pdbx_seq_one_letter_code
_entity_poly.pdbx_strand_id
1 'polypeptide(L)'
;MQHQFMQNQILRNQLMQQHQMIENQMMQHHIMENQNNFCQIKEEIVENEEENNLNKIQPKKQKNSPFPTKCCICGYIASGYIFYNVKCCDGCKHFFRRCITAKELFKCKNGENCDIGKAAIKCKSCRFDKCLLKGMYVTKLRGAQQKSLVELQEIIEKRLKELELNGKYIQK
;
A
#
# COMPACT_ATOMS: atom_id res chain seq x y z
N MET A 1 58.28 6.21 9.40
CA MET A 1 57.39 5.74 8.30
C MET A 1 56.32 4.74 8.77
N GLN A 2 56.67 3.66 9.47
CA GLN A 2 55.68 2.66 9.95
C GLN A 2 54.64 3.22 10.92
N HIS A 3 55.04 4.13 11.82
CA HIS A 3 54.14 4.78 12.77
C HIS A 3 53.03 5.60 12.09
N GLN A 4 53.39 6.37 11.06
CA GLN A 4 52.45 7.21 10.31
C GLN A 4 51.50 6.35 9.45
N PHE A 5 51.98 5.23 8.92
CA PHE A 5 51.13 4.25 8.24
C PHE A 5 50.12 3.62 9.20
N MET A 6 50.56 3.24 10.40
CA MET A 6 49.70 2.67 11.44
C MET A 6 48.65 3.69 11.91
N GLN A 7 49.05 4.96 12.13
CA GLN A 7 48.12 6.04 12.46
C GLN A 7 47.07 6.28 11.36
N ASN A 8 47.48 6.27 10.09
CA ASN A 8 46.55 6.41 8.96
C ASN A 8 45.59 5.22 8.84
N GLN A 9 46.04 3.99 9.12
CA GLN A 9 45.15 2.83 9.17
C GLN A 9 44.16 2.91 10.34
N ILE A 10 44.61 3.35 11.52
CA ILE A 10 43.74 3.55 12.68
C ILE A 10 42.68 4.61 12.37
N LEU A 11 43.06 5.74 11.76
CA LEU A 11 42.12 6.81 11.40
C LEU A 11 41.10 6.34 10.36
N ARG A 12 41.53 5.54 9.37
CA ARG A 12 40.62 4.97 8.35
C ARG A 12 39.63 3.98 8.97
N ASN A 13 40.09 3.16 9.91
CA ASN A 13 39.22 2.23 10.63
C ASN A 13 38.24 2.96 11.55
N GLN A 14 38.68 4.04 12.23
CA GLN A 14 37.81 4.92 13.01
C GLN A 14 36.75 5.59 12.13
N LEU A 15 37.11 6.09 10.95
CA LEU A 15 36.18 6.72 10.00
C LEU A 15 35.15 5.71 9.46
N MET A 16 35.57 4.48 9.18
CA MET A 16 34.67 3.38 8.78
C MET A 16 33.69 3.01 9.90
N GLN A 17 34.18 2.88 11.14
CA GLN A 17 33.33 2.62 12.31
C GLN A 17 32.34 3.78 12.57
N GLN A 18 32.77 5.02 12.36
CA GLN A 18 31.92 6.19 12.49
C GLN A 18 30.81 6.23 11.43
N HIS A 19 31.12 5.92 10.16
CA HIS A 19 30.10 5.78 9.11
C HIS A 19 29.11 4.67 9.42
N GLN A 20 29.58 3.52 9.90
CA GLN A 20 28.71 2.40 10.27
C GLN A 20 27.80 2.77 11.46
N MET A 21 28.27 3.56 12.43
CA MET A 21 27.43 4.07 13.51
C MET A 21 26.38 5.08 13.02
N ILE A 22 26.72 5.95 12.06
CA ILE A 22 25.77 6.91 11.47
C ILE A 22 24.69 6.19 10.66
N GLU A 23 25.06 5.19 9.84
CA GLU A 23 24.12 4.36 9.09
C GLU A 23 23.17 3.59 10.03
N ASN A 24 23.71 3.02 11.11
CA ASN A 24 22.91 2.36 12.14
C ASN A 24 21.99 3.36 12.87
N GLN A 25 22.43 4.59 13.15
CA GLN A 25 21.57 5.62 13.75
C GLN A 25 20.46 6.08 12.79
N MET A 26 20.74 6.26 11.51
CA MET A 26 19.71 6.59 10.50
C MET A 26 18.69 5.45 10.35
N MET A 27 19.14 4.20 10.43
CA MET A 27 18.26 3.03 10.44
C MET A 27 17.40 2.97 11.70
N GLN A 28 17.96 3.26 12.88
CA GLN A 28 17.21 3.34 14.13
C GLN A 28 16.19 4.49 14.13
N HIS A 29 16.52 5.65 13.56
CA HIS A 29 15.57 6.76 13.41
C HIS A 29 14.39 6.38 12.51
N HIS A 30 14.63 5.69 11.39
CA HIS A 30 13.57 5.14 10.53
C HIS A 30 12.72 4.04 11.21
N ILE A 31 13.32 3.25 12.11
CA ILE A 31 12.59 2.24 12.89
C ILE A 31 11.69 2.91 13.94
N MET A 32 12.13 3.99 14.59
CA MET A 32 11.35 4.71 15.61
C MET A 32 10.17 5.49 15.00
N GLU A 33 10.31 6.06 13.81
CA GLU A 33 9.21 6.66 13.05
C GLU A 33 8.19 5.62 12.55
N ASN A 34 8.61 4.38 12.31
CA ASN A 34 7.73 3.26 11.96
C ASN A 34 7.08 2.56 13.17
N GLN A 35 7.66 2.65 14.37
CA GLN A 35 7.07 2.09 15.59
C GLN A 35 5.80 2.84 16.04
N ASN A 36 5.67 4.12 15.70
CA ASN A 36 4.42 4.87 15.89
C ASN A 36 3.31 4.53 14.87
N ASN A 37 3.61 3.75 13.82
CA ASN A 37 2.63 3.25 12.84
C ASN A 37 2.43 1.72 12.88
N PHE A 38 3.21 0.98 13.69
CA PHE A 38 3.14 -0.48 13.77
C PHE A 38 2.25 -1.00 14.92
N CYS A 39 1.95 -0.16 15.92
CA CYS A 39 1.35 -0.59 17.20
C CYS A 39 -0.20 -0.52 17.29
N GLN A 40 -0.97 -0.68 16.21
CA GLN A 40 -2.45 -0.68 16.37
C GLN A 40 -3.28 -1.84 15.80
N ILE A 41 -2.77 -2.82 15.05
CA ILE A 41 -3.67 -3.91 14.59
C ILE A 41 -2.96 -5.27 14.53
N LYS A 42 -2.58 -5.77 15.70
CA LYS A 42 -2.49 -7.22 15.97
C LYS A 42 -3.63 -7.55 16.95
N GLU A 43 -4.83 -7.78 16.43
CA GLU A 43 -5.96 -8.52 17.04
C GLU A 43 -7.24 -8.18 16.28
N GLU A 44 -7.58 -9.03 15.32
CA GLU A 44 -8.94 -9.50 14.96
C GLU A 44 -8.84 -10.26 13.63
N ILE A 45 -8.23 -11.45 13.74
CA ILE A 45 -8.58 -12.57 12.88
C ILE A 45 -9.91 -13.06 13.44
N VAL A 46 -11.02 -12.46 13.01
CA VAL A 46 -12.34 -13.04 13.20
C VAL A 46 -13.10 -12.85 11.89
N GLU A 47 -13.21 -13.94 11.16
CA GLU A 47 -14.28 -14.12 10.19
C GLU A 47 -15.60 -13.93 10.93
N ASN A 48 -16.45 -13.03 10.46
CA ASN A 48 -17.88 -13.15 10.69
C ASN A 48 -18.61 -12.85 9.39
N GLU A 49 -19.51 -13.77 9.11
CA GLU A 49 -20.47 -13.84 8.03
C GLU A 49 -21.46 -12.67 8.14
N GLU A 50 -22.02 -12.24 7.00
CA GLU A 50 -23.48 -12.26 6.77
C GLU A 50 -23.86 -11.49 5.50
N GLU A 51 -24.86 -12.06 4.85
CA GLU A 51 -25.41 -11.72 3.56
C GLU A 51 -26.29 -10.45 3.58
N ASN A 52 -26.54 -9.91 2.39
CA ASN A 52 -27.79 -9.29 1.95
C ASN A 52 -28.52 -8.33 2.92
N ASN A 53 -28.35 -7.02 2.71
CA ASN A 53 -29.52 -6.14 2.56
C ASN A 53 -29.20 -4.80 1.90
N LEU A 54 -29.91 -4.51 0.81
CA LEU A 54 -30.08 -3.15 0.30
C LEU A 54 -30.94 -2.35 1.29
N ASN A 55 -30.60 -1.08 1.48
CA ASN A 55 -31.35 -0.04 2.20
C ASN A 55 -31.28 -0.04 3.73
N LYS A 56 -30.37 0.80 4.25
CA LYS A 56 -30.67 1.74 5.36
C LYS A 56 -29.67 2.90 5.33
N ILE A 57 -30.11 4.03 4.76
CA ILE A 57 -29.52 5.34 5.01
C ILE A 57 -29.93 5.73 6.43
N GLN A 58 -29.07 5.46 7.42
CA GLN A 58 -29.07 6.18 8.68
C GLN A 58 -27.62 6.31 9.17
N PRO A 59 -27.09 7.53 9.36
CA PRO A 59 -25.80 7.72 9.99
C PRO A 59 -25.96 7.40 11.49
N LYS A 60 -25.70 6.15 11.89
CA LYS A 60 -25.48 5.84 13.31
C LYS A 60 -24.26 6.66 13.76
N LYS A 61 -24.48 7.57 14.72
CA LYS A 61 -23.45 8.41 15.35
C LYS A 61 -22.25 7.54 15.71
N GLN A 62 -21.17 7.64 14.94
CA GLN A 62 -19.96 6.87 15.19
C GLN A 62 -19.30 7.46 16.43
N LYS A 63 -19.17 6.62 17.47
CA LYS A 63 -18.20 6.83 18.55
C LYS A 63 -16.84 7.09 17.90
N ASN A 64 -16.10 8.08 18.39
CA ASN A 64 -14.79 8.52 17.91
C ASN A 64 -13.89 7.33 17.54
N SER A 65 -13.89 6.93 16.26
CA SER A 65 -12.91 5.96 15.77
C SER A 65 -11.70 6.77 15.30
N PRO A 66 -10.46 6.38 15.64
CA PRO A 66 -9.25 7.09 15.24
C PRO A 66 -8.99 7.02 13.72
N PHE A 67 -9.88 6.37 12.95
CA PHE A 67 -9.64 6.07 11.55
C PHE A 67 -10.34 7.09 10.63
N PRO A 68 -9.66 7.60 9.59
CA PRO A 68 -10.18 8.67 8.73
C PRO A 68 -11.45 8.25 7.97
N THR A 69 -12.53 9.02 8.03
CA THR A 69 -13.84 8.62 7.46
C THR A 69 -13.88 8.47 5.92
N LYS A 70 -12.79 8.77 5.22
CA LYS A 70 -12.70 8.78 3.75
C LYS A 70 -11.73 7.73 3.20
N CYS A 71 -12.07 7.17 2.04
CA CYS A 71 -11.26 6.23 1.26
C CYS A 71 -10.04 6.94 0.66
N CYS A 72 -8.83 6.41 0.86
CA CYS A 72 -7.61 7.03 0.31
C CYS A 72 -7.48 6.89 -1.23
N ILE A 73 -8.29 6.02 -1.85
CA ILE A 73 -8.32 5.84 -3.31
C ILE A 73 -9.24 6.89 -3.95
N CYS A 74 -10.52 6.89 -3.57
CA CYS A 74 -11.56 7.67 -4.25
C CYS A 74 -12.21 8.77 -3.41
N GLY A 75 -11.83 8.94 -2.14
CA GLY A 75 -12.39 9.96 -1.26
C GLY A 75 -13.81 9.70 -0.75
N TYR A 76 -14.50 8.68 -1.26
CA TYR A 76 -15.82 8.24 -0.74
C TYR A 76 -15.73 7.78 0.71
N ILE A 77 -16.87 7.80 1.39
CA ILE A 77 -16.99 7.30 2.77
C ILE A 77 -16.45 5.86 2.84
N ALA A 78 -15.50 5.66 3.74
CA ALA A 78 -14.94 4.35 4.03
C ALA A 78 -15.61 3.79 5.29
N SER A 79 -15.80 2.47 5.34
CA SER A 79 -16.37 1.77 6.49
C SER A 79 -15.47 1.78 7.74
N GLY A 80 -14.21 2.19 7.58
CA GLY A 80 -13.22 2.23 8.67
C GLY A 80 -12.17 1.13 8.58
N TYR A 81 -12.47 0.04 7.86
CA TYR A 81 -11.63 -1.15 7.74
C TYR A 81 -10.50 -1.04 6.69
N ILE A 82 -9.48 -1.87 6.88
CA ILE A 82 -8.35 -2.05 5.94
C ILE A 82 -8.67 -3.23 5.02
N PHE A 83 -8.59 -3.01 3.71
CA PHE A 83 -8.75 -4.06 2.70
C PHE A 83 -7.51 -4.10 1.82
N TYR A 84 -6.96 -5.29 1.59
CA TYR A 84 -5.74 -5.44 0.80
C TYR A 84 -4.61 -4.52 1.30
N ASN A 85 -4.52 -4.36 2.63
CA ASN A 85 -3.54 -3.54 3.34
C ASN A 85 -3.68 -2.03 3.14
N VAL A 86 -4.82 -1.60 2.59
CA VAL A 86 -5.13 -0.19 2.38
C VAL A 86 -6.51 0.14 2.93
N LYS A 87 -6.62 1.27 3.62
CA LYS A 87 -7.92 1.77 4.04
C LYS A 87 -8.73 2.28 2.83
N CYS A 88 -9.83 1.62 2.51
CA CYS A 88 -10.66 2.00 1.37
C CYS A 88 -12.16 1.79 1.62
N CYS A 89 -12.99 2.33 0.72
CA CYS A 89 -14.42 2.02 0.69
C CYS A 89 -14.66 0.63 0.05
N ASP A 90 -15.83 0.05 0.30
CA ASP A 90 -16.21 -1.23 -0.30
C ASP A 90 -16.19 -1.20 -1.83
N GLY A 91 -16.50 -0.06 -2.43
CA GLY A 91 -16.40 0.12 -3.88
C GLY A 91 -14.98 -0.11 -4.41
N CYS A 92 -13.95 0.36 -3.71
CA CYS A 92 -12.56 0.15 -4.12
C CYS A 92 -12.07 -1.27 -3.80
N LYS A 93 -12.53 -1.87 -2.69
CA LYS A 93 -12.29 -3.28 -2.35
C LYS A 93 -12.77 -4.21 -3.48
N HIS A 94 -14.04 -4.10 -3.86
CA HIS A 94 -14.63 -4.96 -4.89
C HIS A 94 -14.06 -4.66 -6.28
N PHE A 95 -13.78 -3.38 -6.57
CA PHE A 95 -13.13 -2.98 -7.81
C PHE A 95 -11.76 -3.65 -7.95
N PHE A 96 -10.91 -3.55 -6.92
CA PHE A 96 -9.58 -4.14 -6.93
C PHE A 96 -9.62 -5.65 -7.17
N ARG A 97 -10.48 -6.37 -6.43
CA ARG A 97 -10.69 -7.82 -6.63
C ARG A 97 -11.11 -8.16 -8.07
N ARG A 98 -12.03 -7.39 -8.65
CA ARG A 98 -12.48 -7.61 -10.04
C ARG A 98 -11.34 -7.38 -11.05
N CYS A 99 -10.52 -6.36 -10.84
CA CYS A 99 -9.40 -6.04 -11.74
C CYS A 99 -8.41 -7.19 -11.83
N ILE A 100 -7.97 -7.70 -10.68
CA ILE A 100 -6.99 -8.79 -10.62
C ILE A 100 -7.59 -10.11 -11.13
N THR A 101 -8.82 -10.46 -10.74
CA THR A 101 -9.42 -11.75 -11.11
C THR A 101 -9.81 -11.80 -12.58
N ALA A 102 -10.25 -10.68 -13.16
CA ALA A 102 -10.59 -10.61 -14.58
C ALA A 102 -9.36 -10.59 -15.49
N LYS A 103 -8.15 -10.37 -14.94
CA LYS A 103 -6.91 -10.15 -15.70
C LYS A 103 -7.09 -9.06 -16.79
N GLU A 104 -7.97 -8.09 -16.57
CA GLU A 104 -8.33 -7.06 -17.56
C GLU A 104 -7.28 -5.95 -17.55
N LEU A 105 -6.59 -5.76 -18.67
CA LEU A 105 -5.66 -4.65 -18.87
C LEU A 105 -6.44 -3.39 -19.24
N PHE A 106 -6.57 -2.47 -18.30
CA PHE A 106 -7.23 -1.19 -18.55
C PHE A 106 -6.28 -0.22 -19.24
N LYS A 107 -6.75 0.42 -20.31
CA LYS A 107 -6.07 1.56 -20.93
C LYS A 107 -6.79 2.85 -20.56
N CYS A 108 -6.05 3.87 -20.13
CA CYS A 108 -6.61 5.20 -19.92
C CYS A 108 -6.89 5.88 -21.26
N LYS A 109 -8.02 6.59 -21.36
CA LYS A 109 -8.38 7.38 -22.55
C LYS A 109 -7.93 8.84 -22.48
N ASN A 110 -7.55 9.32 -21.29
CA ASN A 110 -7.33 10.74 -21.00
C ASN A 110 -5.88 11.02 -20.52
N GLY A 111 -4.88 10.29 -21.04
CA GLY A 111 -3.47 10.56 -20.71
C GLY A 111 -3.03 10.10 -19.32
N GLU A 112 -3.70 9.08 -18.76
CA GLU A 112 -3.29 8.37 -17.53
C GLU A 112 -3.18 9.21 -16.23
N ASN A 113 -3.70 10.44 -16.20
CA ASN A 113 -3.68 11.35 -15.04
C ASN A 113 -5.09 11.72 -14.57
N CYS A 114 -6.04 10.80 -14.61
CA CYS A 114 -7.43 11.08 -14.21
C CYS A 114 -7.55 11.31 -12.70
N ASP A 115 -8.30 12.34 -12.30
CA ASP A 115 -8.65 12.58 -10.89
C ASP A 115 -9.71 11.57 -10.40
N ILE A 116 -9.29 10.68 -9.50
CA ILE A 116 -10.14 9.62 -8.91
C ILE A 116 -10.98 10.13 -7.73
N GLY A 117 -10.75 11.36 -7.24
CA GLY A 117 -11.39 11.92 -6.04
C GLY A 117 -12.71 12.66 -6.28
N LYS A 118 -13.06 12.99 -7.53
CA LYS A 118 -14.27 13.76 -7.89
C LYS A 118 -15.33 12.90 -8.58
N ALA A 119 -16.57 13.41 -8.63
CA ALA A 119 -17.82 12.71 -8.99
C ALA A 119 -17.95 12.21 -10.45
N ALA A 120 -16.85 11.83 -11.10
CA ALA A 120 -16.85 11.10 -12.36
C ALA A 120 -15.71 10.06 -12.37
N ILE A 121 -15.81 9.05 -11.51
CA ILE A 121 -14.92 7.87 -11.56
C ILE A 121 -15.26 7.07 -12.83
N LYS A 122 -14.63 7.40 -13.95
CA LYS A 122 -14.80 6.67 -15.22
C LYS A 122 -13.55 5.88 -15.62
N CYS A 123 -12.36 6.31 -15.21
CA CYS A 123 -11.13 5.67 -15.65
C CYS A 123 -10.76 4.48 -14.78
N LYS A 124 -11.06 3.26 -15.27
CA LYS A 124 -10.64 2.01 -14.60
C LYS A 124 -9.11 1.94 -14.45
N SER A 125 -8.35 2.33 -15.49
CA SER A 125 -6.88 2.32 -15.49
C SER A 125 -6.30 3.17 -14.36
N CYS A 126 -6.57 4.48 -14.34
CA CYS A 126 -6.06 5.36 -13.30
C CYS A 126 -6.57 4.99 -11.89
N ARG A 127 -7.77 4.43 -11.77
CA ARG A 127 -8.28 3.93 -10.48
C ARG A 127 -7.48 2.73 -9.99
N PHE A 128 -7.18 1.79 -10.88
CA PHE A 128 -6.37 0.61 -10.54
C PHE A 128 -4.93 1.01 -10.24
N ASP A 129 -4.33 1.88 -11.04
CA ASP A 129 -2.99 2.41 -10.78
C ASP A 129 -2.93 3.08 -9.41
N LYS A 130 -3.94 3.89 -9.05
CA LYS A 130 -4.03 4.50 -7.71
C LYS A 130 -4.19 3.46 -6.59
N CYS A 131 -4.87 2.34 -6.82
CA CYS A 131 -4.92 1.24 -5.86
C CYS A 131 -3.51 0.69 -5.60
N LEU A 132 -2.75 0.43 -6.66
CA LEU A 132 -1.38 -0.11 -6.57
C LEU A 132 -0.42 0.88 -5.89
N LEU A 133 -0.45 2.15 -6.30
CA LEU A 133 0.37 3.22 -5.73
C LEU A 133 0.09 3.47 -4.25
N LYS A 134 -1.11 3.12 -3.77
CA LYS A 134 -1.48 3.18 -2.34
C LYS A 134 -1.14 1.91 -1.57
N GLY A 135 -0.56 0.92 -2.23
CA GLY A 135 -0.10 -0.33 -1.61
C GLY A 135 -1.17 -1.41 -1.53
N MET A 136 -2.16 -1.43 -2.44
CA MET A 136 -3.08 -2.56 -2.48
C MET A 136 -2.38 -3.81 -3.02
N TYR A 137 -2.29 -4.86 -2.19
CA TYR A 137 -1.73 -6.14 -2.56
C TYR A 137 -2.60 -7.31 -2.09
N VAL A 138 -2.53 -8.43 -2.81
CA VAL A 138 -3.23 -9.66 -2.45
C VAL A 138 -2.30 -10.60 -1.73
N THR A 139 -2.66 -10.96 -0.50
CA THR A 139 -2.01 -12.03 0.26
C THR A 139 -2.80 -13.32 0.23
N LYS A 140 -4.14 -13.22 0.26
CA LYS A 140 -5.06 -14.34 0.36
C LYS A 140 -6.38 -13.99 -0.34
N LEU A 141 -6.97 -14.97 -1.03
CA LEU A 141 -8.33 -14.91 -1.56
C LEU A 141 -9.05 -16.19 -1.17
N ARG A 142 -10.28 -16.07 -0.67
CA ARG A 142 -11.10 -17.24 -0.31
C ARG A 142 -11.36 -18.10 -1.55
N GLY A 143 -11.17 -19.40 -1.42
CA GLY A 143 -11.37 -20.37 -2.50
C GLY A 143 -10.32 -20.36 -3.61
N ALA A 144 -9.27 -19.54 -3.51
CA ALA A 144 -8.15 -19.55 -4.44
C ALA A 144 -7.09 -20.57 -3.97
N GLN A 145 -6.63 -21.44 -4.87
CA GLN A 145 -5.46 -22.29 -4.62
C GLN A 145 -4.19 -21.43 -4.57
N GLN A 146 -3.13 -21.90 -3.90
CA GLN A 146 -1.86 -21.17 -3.80
C GLN A 146 -1.30 -20.75 -5.16
N LYS A 147 -1.45 -21.60 -6.19
CA LYS A 147 -1.04 -21.32 -7.58
C LYS A 147 -1.76 -20.11 -8.18
N SER A 148 -3.06 -19.94 -7.91
CA SER A 148 -3.81 -18.80 -8.43
C SER A 148 -3.53 -17.50 -7.69
N LEU A 149 -3.00 -17.55 -6.46
CA LEU A 149 -2.53 -16.34 -5.75
C LEU A 149 -1.26 -15.77 -6.37
N VAL A 150 -0.31 -16.63 -6.74
CA VAL A 150 0.94 -16.23 -7.41
C VAL A 150 0.63 -15.56 -8.75
N GLU A 151 -0.22 -16.17 -9.58
CA GLU A 151 -0.64 -15.58 -10.87
C GLU A 151 -1.30 -14.20 -10.72
N LEU A 152 -2.04 -13.97 -9.62
CA LEU A 152 -2.68 -12.69 -9.36
C LEU A 152 -1.69 -11.63 -8.86
N GLN A 153 -0.66 -12.05 -8.11
CA GLN A 153 0.44 -11.17 -7.72
C GLN A 153 1.27 -10.77 -8.93
N GLU A 154 1.55 -11.68 -9.86
CA GLU A 154 2.27 -11.38 -11.11
C GLU A 154 1.58 -10.26 -11.92
N ILE A 155 0.24 -10.21 -11.93
CA ILE A 155 -0.52 -9.13 -12.60
C ILE A 155 -0.25 -7.78 -11.93
N ILE A 156 -0.23 -7.74 -10.60
CA ILE A 156 0.05 -6.54 -9.83
C ILE A 156 1.49 -6.07 -10.08
N GLU A 157 2.45 -6.98 -9.98
CA GLU A 157 3.86 -6.70 -10.19
C GLU A 157 4.15 -6.22 -11.62
N LYS A 158 3.54 -6.87 -12.62
CA LYS A 158 3.66 -6.45 -14.02
C LYS A 158 3.17 -5.01 -14.20
N ARG A 159 2.01 -4.68 -13.62
CA ARG A 159 1.46 -3.33 -13.71
C ARG A 159 2.29 -2.30 -12.94
N LEU A 160 2.85 -2.66 -11.79
CA LEU A 160 3.79 -1.79 -11.05
C LEU A 160 5.05 -1.49 -11.87
N LYS A 161 5.65 -2.51 -12.51
CA LYS A 161 6.81 -2.32 -13.41
C LYS A 161 6.47 -1.40 -14.59
N GLU A 162 5.28 -1.54 -15.19
CA GLU A 162 4.81 -0.61 -16.23
C GLU A 162 4.72 0.84 -15.71
N LEU A 163 4.26 1.03 -14.46
CA LEU A 163 4.18 2.36 -13.84
C LEU A 163 5.56 2.95 -13.51
N GLU A 164 6.52 2.12 -13.13
CA GLU A 164 7.92 2.52 -12.90
C GLU A 164 8.57 3.01 -14.19
N LEU A 165 8.45 2.23 -15.28
CA LEU A 165 8.98 2.60 -16.60
C LEU A 165 8.39 3.91 -17.12
N ASN A 166 7.12 4.17 -16.83
CA ASN A 166 6.44 5.40 -17.20
C ASN A 166 6.74 6.59 -16.26
N GLY A 167 7.63 6.42 -15.27
CA GLY A 167 8.03 7.46 -14.32
C GLY A 167 6.93 7.88 -13.33
N LYS A 168 5.92 7.03 -13.12
CA LYS A 168 4.75 7.31 -12.26
C LYS A 168 4.83 6.70 -10.87
N TYR A 169 5.75 5.77 -10.69
CA TYR A 169 6.03 5.15 -9.40
C TYR A 169 7.53 5.27 -9.12
N ILE A 170 7.84 5.87 -7.97
CA ILE A 170 9.20 5.88 -7.41
C ILE A 170 9.12 4.92 -6.23
N GLN A 171 9.76 3.75 -6.34
CA GLN A 171 10.02 2.91 -5.17
C GLN A 171 10.82 3.75 -4.18
N LYS A 172 10.21 4.05 -3.04
CA LYS A 172 10.86 4.70 -1.90
C LYS A 172 11.54 3.65 -1.04
#